data_AF-A0A453QV11-F1
#
_entry.id   AF-A0A453QV11-F1
#
_cell.length_a   1.000
_cell.length_b   1.000
_cell.length_c   1.000
_cell.angle_alpha   90.00
_cell.angle_beta   90.00
_cell.angle_gamma   90.00
#
_symmetry.space_group_name_H-M   'P 1'
#
loop_
_entity.id
_entity.type
_entity.pdbx_description
1 polymer ?
#
loop_
_entity_poly.entity_id
_entity_poly.type
_entity_poly.pdbx_seq_one_letter_code
_entity_poly.pdbx_strand_id
1 'polypeptide(L)'
;GVRFMACFRFKMWWMAQRMGDKGGDVPHETQFLLVESRAIGGEEDDASYVVFLPLVEGAFRASLQGGGAGGDELQLCVESGDAGTLASSFDRALFVGAADSDPFAAIAGAVAAVRSCLGTFRPRAEKKLPAIVDYFGWCTWDAFYQDVTQEGVEAGLQSLAAGGAPPKFVIIDDGWQSVGTDKQSPDLDSAGEAGKSPPLPRLTGIKENSKFQSGDDPATATGIETLVRAAKEKYGLKYVYVWHAITGYWGGVRPGVAGMEAYRSSMQFPKISPGVAENEPNMKTDVLTLQGLGLVHPQAVHRFYDELHAYLAAAGVDGVKVDVQCVLETLGAGHGGRVQLTREYHRALDASVAKNFPDNGIIACMSHNTDALYWYDITQSLH
;
A
#
# COMPACT_ATOMS: atom_id res chain seq x y z
N GLY A 1 -29.89 4.32 23.34
CA GLY A 1 -29.62 3.32 22.29
C GLY A 1 -28.18 3.48 21.86
N VAL A 2 -27.54 2.40 21.40
CA VAL A 2 -26.14 2.42 20.97
C VAL A 2 -26.10 2.50 19.45
N ARG A 3 -25.29 3.39 18.89
CA ARG A 3 -25.04 3.47 17.44
C ARG A 3 -23.55 3.34 17.20
N PHE A 4 -23.15 2.80 16.06
CA PHE A 4 -21.75 2.71 15.70
C PHE A 4 -21.46 3.19 14.28
N MET A 5 -20.21 3.60 14.07
CA MET A 5 -19.55 3.71 12.77
C MET A 5 -18.29 2.84 12.81
N ALA A 6 -18.22 1.85 11.92
CA ALA A 6 -17.07 0.98 11.73
C ALA A 6 -16.34 1.38 10.45
N CYS A 7 -15.01 1.44 10.48
CA CYS A 7 -14.17 1.45 9.29
C CYS A 7 -13.51 0.08 9.14
N PHE A 8 -13.81 -0.60 8.03
CA PHE A 8 -13.45 -1.99 7.81
C PHE A 8 -12.89 -2.20 6.41
N ARG A 9 -12.10 -3.27 6.22
CA ARG A 9 -11.56 -3.61 4.90
C ARG A 9 -12.55 -4.40 4.08
N PHE A 10 -13.27 -3.75 3.17
CA PHE A 10 -14.19 -4.42 2.24
C PHE A 10 -13.46 -5.13 1.08
N LYS A 11 -12.18 -4.79 0.86
CA LYS A 11 -11.22 -5.49 0.02
C LYS A 11 -9.89 -5.56 0.74
N MET A 12 -8.98 -6.43 0.32
CA MET A 12 -7.65 -6.55 0.95
C MET A 12 -6.91 -5.20 1.01
N TRP A 13 -7.12 -4.37 0.00
CA TRP A 13 -6.41 -3.11 -0.24
C TRP A 13 -7.07 -1.88 0.39
N TRP A 14 -8.39 -1.91 0.56
CA TRP A 14 -9.23 -0.71 0.71
C TRP A 14 -10.20 -0.83 1.86
N MET A 15 -10.48 0.31 2.51
CA MET A 15 -11.48 0.40 3.56
C MET A 15 -12.75 1.12 3.09
N ALA A 16 -13.86 0.76 3.71
CA ALA A 16 -15.13 1.45 3.64
C ALA A 16 -15.69 1.63 5.06
N GLN A 17 -16.78 2.38 5.17
CA GLN A 17 -17.50 2.60 6.41
C GLN A 17 -18.83 1.83 6.45
N ARG A 18 -19.23 1.38 7.63
CA ARG A 18 -20.57 0.86 7.92
C ARG A 18 -21.10 1.47 9.21
N MET A 19 -22.37 1.86 9.20
CA MET A 19 -23.08 2.30 10.40
C MET A 19 -24.12 1.25 10.80
N GLY A 20 -24.43 1.18 12.10
CA GLY A 20 -25.44 0.27 12.63
C GLY A 20 -25.70 0.50 14.12
N ASP A 21 -26.46 -0.38 14.74
CA ASP A 21 -26.86 -0.31 16.15
C ASP A 21 -26.75 -1.66 16.90
N LYS A 22 -26.15 -2.67 16.26
CA LYS A 22 -25.96 -4.03 16.79
C LYS A 22 -24.51 -4.49 16.66
N GLY A 23 -23.98 -5.16 17.67
CA GLY A 23 -22.63 -5.74 17.62
C GLY A 23 -22.47 -6.76 16.50
N GLY A 24 -23.53 -7.53 16.22
CA GLY A 24 -23.56 -8.50 15.11
C GLY A 24 -23.42 -7.88 13.71
N ASP A 25 -23.69 -6.58 13.56
CA ASP A 25 -23.59 -5.86 12.28
C ASP A 25 -22.18 -5.33 11.99
N VAL A 26 -21.23 -5.45 12.93
CA VAL A 26 -19.84 -5.01 12.72
C VAL A 26 -19.18 -5.91 11.66
N PRO A 27 -18.69 -5.38 10.52
CA PRO A 27 -18.09 -6.21 9.47
C PRO A 27 -16.80 -6.89 9.92
N HIS A 28 -16.47 -8.00 9.28
CA HIS A 28 -15.14 -8.59 9.38
C HIS A 28 -14.07 -7.58 8.96
N GLU A 29 -12.87 -7.71 9.51
CA GLU A 29 -11.75 -6.80 9.24
C GLU A 29 -12.03 -5.34 9.61
N THR A 30 -12.84 -5.10 10.65
CA THR A 30 -13.02 -3.76 11.22
C THR A 30 -11.74 -3.34 11.95
N GLN A 31 -11.16 -2.20 11.55
CA GLN A 31 -9.91 -1.66 12.08
C GLN A 31 -10.09 -0.41 12.93
N PHE A 32 -11.30 0.14 12.95
CA PHE A 32 -11.69 1.26 13.78
C PHE A 32 -13.20 1.16 14.01
N LEU A 33 -13.63 1.33 15.25
CA LEU A 33 -15.05 1.37 15.60
C LEU A 33 -15.29 2.54 16.55
N LEU A 34 -16.18 3.44 16.16
CA LEU A 34 -16.72 4.51 17.00
C LEU A 34 -18.11 4.10 17.45
N VAL A 35 -18.35 4.13 18.75
CA VAL A 35 -19.64 3.83 19.36
C VAL A 35 -20.16 5.08 20.05
N GLU A 36 -21.34 5.52 19.66
CA GLU A 36 -22.09 6.54 20.37
C GLU A 36 -23.03 5.87 21.37
N SER A 37 -22.88 6.25 22.64
CA SER A 37 -23.77 5.86 23.72
C SER A 37 -24.52 7.08 24.22
N ARG A 38 -25.84 6.92 24.42
CA ARG A 38 -26.68 7.96 25.02
C ARG A 38 -27.27 7.45 26.32
N ALA A 39 -27.17 8.27 27.37
CA ALA A 39 -27.86 8.01 28.63
C ALA A 39 -29.38 7.90 28.40
N ILE A 40 -30.04 6.99 29.13
CA ILE A 40 -31.49 6.84 29.04
C ILE A 40 -32.13 8.08 29.68
N GLY A 41 -32.79 8.91 28.87
CA GLY A 41 -33.44 10.15 29.31
C GLY A 41 -32.56 11.41 29.31
N GLY A 42 -31.35 11.35 28.76
CA GLY A 42 -30.47 12.51 28.58
C GLY A 42 -30.89 13.41 27.41
N GLU A 43 -30.43 14.67 27.44
CA GLU A 43 -30.65 15.64 26.36
C GLU A 43 -29.80 15.30 25.11
N GLU A 44 -30.01 15.96 23.96
CA GLU A 44 -29.23 15.68 22.73
C GLU A 44 -27.71 15.85 22.92
N ASP A 45 -27.28 16.67 23.89
CA ASP A 45 -25.88 16.96 24.20
C ASP A 45 -25.20 15.95 25.15
N ASP A 46 -25.93 14.95 25.67
CA ASP A 46 -25.43 13.93 26.63
C ASP A 46 -24.86 12.66 25.95
N ALA A 47 -24.39 12.76 24.71
CA ALA A 47 -23.78 11.63 24.01
C ALA A 47 -22.32 11.43 24.45
N SER A 48 -21.96 10.21 24.84
CA SER A 48 -20.56 9.80 25.03
C SER A 48 -20.10 8.96 23.83
N TYR A 49 -18.87 9.17 23.40
CA TYR A 49 -18.27 8.49 22.26
C TYR A 49 -17.14 7.58 22.74
N VAL A 50 -17.24 6.29 22.40
CA VAL A 50 -16.25 5.27 22.72
C VAL A 50 -15.55 4.82 21.44
N VAL A 51 -14.24 4.94 21.40
CA VAL A 51 -13.38 4.52 20.28
C VAL A 51 -12.73 3.20 20.63
N PHE A 52 -12.85 2.24 19.71
CA PHE A 52 -12.15 0.97 19.74
C PHE A 52 -11.13 0.93 18.59
N LEU A 53 -9.86 0.75 18.94
CA LEU A 53 -8.74 0.65 18.01
C LEU A 53 -8.04 -0.69 18.22
N PRO A 54 -8.26 -1.68 17.34
CA PRO A 54 -7.45 -2.89 17.29
C PRO A 54 -5.99 -2.55 17.01
N LEU A 55 -5.08 -3.16 17.75
CA LEU A 55 -3.66 -2.83 17.72
C LEU A 55 -2.82 -3.98 17.15
N VAL A 56 -1.54 -3.67 16.96
CA VAL A 56 -0.49 -4.67 16.71
C VAL A 56 0.26 -4.97 18.01
N GLU A 57 0.52 -6.24 18.29
CA GLU A 57 1.29 -6.69 19.44
C GLU A 57 2.26 -7.80 19.03
N GLY A 58 3.56 -7.50 19.08
CA GLY A 58 4.60 -8.41 18.59
C GLY A 58 4.41 -8.72 17.11
N ALA A 59 4.20 -9.99 16.78
CA ALA A 59 3.97 -10.48 15.42
C ALA A 59 2.49 -10.51 15.00
N PHE A 60 1.58 -10.11 15.90
CA PHE A 60 0.13 -10.28 15.73
C PHE A 60 -0.55 -8.95 15.48
N ARG A 61 -1.58 -8.97 14.64
CA ARG A 61 -2.46 -7.84 14.36
C ARG A 61 -3.87 -8.20 14.76
N ALA A 62 -4.55 -7.28 15.44
CA ALA A 62 -5.94 -7.43 15.80
C ALA A 62 -6.91 -6.74 14.82
N SER A 63 -8.12 -7.28 14.71
CA SER A 63 -9.29 -6.66 14.07
C SER A 63 -10.57 -6.97 14.86
N LEU A 64 -11.62 -6.22 14.59
CA LEU A 64 -12.96 -6.49 15.13
C LEU A 64 -13.85 -7.13 14.06
N GLN A 65 -14.83 -7.89 14.52
CA GLN A 65 -15.93 -8.42 13.72
C GLN A 65 -17.15 -8.68 14.62
N GLY A 66 -18.34 -8.70 14.05
CA GLY A 66 -19.56 -9.11 14.75
C GLY A 66 -19.73 -10.62 14.79
N GLY A 67 -20.56 -11.11 15.72
CA GLY A 67 -20.95 -12.52 15.83
C GLY A 67 -21.76 -13.09 14.65
N GLY A 68 -22.15 -12.25 13.70
CA GLY A 68 -22.91 -12.63 12.51
C GLY A 68 -24.41 -12.86 12.77
N ALA A 69 -25.07 -13.57 11.87
CA ALA A 69 -26.53 -13.78 11.90
C ALA A 69 -26.95 -14.70 13.06
N GLY A 70 -27.19 -14.11 14.23
CA GLY A 70 -27.66 -14.80 15.45
C GLY A 70 -26.93 -14.40 16.73
N GLY A 71 -25.79 -13.70 16.60
CA GLY A 71 -25.00 -13.17 17.71
C GLY A 71 -24.95 -11.65 17.68
N ASP A 72 -25.13 -11.00 18.84
CA ASP A 72 -24.98 -9.55 19.00
C ASP A 72 -23.66 -9.17 19.68
N GLU A 73 -22.74 -10.14 19.81
CA GLU A 73 -21.43 -9.92 20.39
C GLU A 73 -20.46 -9.28 19.40
N LEU A 74 -19.58 -8.44 19.95
CA LEU A 74 -18.39 -7.95 19.26
C LEU A 74 -17.23 -8.90 19.57
N GLN A 75 -16.55 -9.37 18.53
CA GLN A 75 -15.43 -10.29 18.61
C GLN A 75 -14.12 -9.57 18.25
N LEU A 76 -13.06 -9.91 18.99
CA LEU A 76 -11.68 -9.50 18.69
C LEU A 76 -10.95 -10.67 18.01
N CYS A 77 -10.54 -10.48 16.77
CA CYS A 77 -9.71 -11.43 16.02
C CYS A 77 -8.25 -11.02 16.13
N VAL A 78 -7.34 -11.96 16.36
CA VAL A 78 -5.90 -11.70 16.48
C VAL A 78 -5.12 -12.71 15.64
N GLU A 79 -4.32 -12.24 14.69
CA GLU A 79 -3.69 -13.10 13.68
C GLU A 79 -2.21 -12.74 13.48
N SER A 80 -1.35 -13.75 13.38
CA SER A 80 0.06 -13.59 12.99
C SER A 80 0.28 -13.73 11.48
N GLY A 81 -0.66 -14.30 10.73
CA GLY A 81 -0.46 -14.65 9.31
C GLY A 81 0.59 -15.75 9.08
N ASP A 82 1.05 -16.43 10.15
CA ASP A 82 2.06 -17.49 10.09
C ASP A 82 1.74 -18.61 11.09
N ALA A 83 1.54 -19.82 10.58
CA ALA A 83 1.21 -20.99 11.39
C ALA A 83 2.31 -21.38 12.40
N GLY A 84 3.57 -20.98 12.14
CA GLY A 84 4.69 -21.19 13.06
C GLY A 84 4.78 -20.14 14.17
N THR A 85 4.05 -19.03 14.06
CA THR A 85 4.10 -17.90 14.99
C THR A 85 2.86 -17.93 15.88
N LEU A 86 3.02 -18.48 17.10
CA LEU A 86 1.94 -18.76 18.04
C LEU A 86 2.09 -17.96 19.35
N ALA A 87 0.97 -17.54 19.93
CA ALA A 87 0.89 -16.92 21.25
C ALA A 87 -0.45 -17.30 21.90
N SER A 88 -0.47 -17.33 23.23
CA SER A 88 -1.65 -17.71 24.03
C SER A 88 -2.25 -16.55 24.85
N SER A 89 -1.62 -15.38 24.83
CA SER A 89 -2.03 -14.21 25.60
C SER A 89 -1.57 -12.92 24.93
N PHE A 90 -2.36 -11.86 25.09
CA PHE A 90 -2.12 -10.53 24.52
C PHE A 90 -2.51 -9.48 25.55
N ASP A 91 -1.63 -8.51 25.80
CA ASP A 91 -1.84 -7.48 26.81
C ASP A 91 -2.48 -6.21 26.22
N ARG A 92 -2.32 -5.99 24.91
CA ARG A 92 -2.58 -4.71 24.25
C ARG A 92 -3.23 -4.86 22.87
N ALA A 93 -3.92 -5.96 22.60
CA ALA A 93 -4.56 -6.19 21.30
C ALA A 93 -5.67 -5.18 20.93
N LEU A 94 -6.23 -4.46 21.90
CA LEU A 94 -7.32 -3.51 21.69
C LEU A 94 -7.17 -2.30 22.61
N PHE A 95 -7.19 -1.10 22.04
CA PHE A 95 -7.37 0.14 22.79
C PHE A 95 -8.86 0.51 22.84
N VAL A 96 -9.33 0.93 24.01
CA VAL A 96 -10.67 1.48 24.21
C VAL A 96 -10.54 2.82 24.95
N GLY A 97 -11.07 3.89 24.37
CA GLY A 97 -11.08 5.21 24.97
C GLY A 97 -12.46 5.85 24.83
N ALA A 98 -12.86 6.67 25.80
CA ALA A 98 -14.12 7.38 25.78
C ALA A 98 -13.90 8.90 25.94
N ALA A 99 -14.72 9.70 25.27
CA ALA A 99 -14.82 11.13 25.50
C ALA A 99 -16.29 11.56 25.45
N ASP A 100 -16.62 12.59 26.23
CA ASP A 100 -17.97 13.14 26.27
C ASP A 100 -18.16 14.17 25.14
N SER A 101 -19.36 14.15 24.57
CA SER A 101 -19.95 15.16 23.68
C SER A 101 -19.24 15.46 22.35
N ASP A 102 -17.99 15.03 22.12
CA ASP A 102 -17.26 15.28 20.86
C ASP A 102 -16.62 14.00 20.26
N PRO A 103 -17.14 13.48 19.13
CA PRO A 103 -16.58 12.30 18.48
C PRO A 103 -15.20 12.56 17.86
N PHE A 104 -14.90 13.78 17.42
CA PHE A 104 -13.61 14.10 16.82
C PHE A 104 -12.50 14.18 17.88
N ALA A 105 -12.80 14.78 19.03
CA ALA A 105 -11.89 14.76 20.18
C ALA A 105 -11.66 13.33 20.68
N ALA A 106 -12.71 12.48 20.73
CA ALA A 106 -12.57 11.06 21.08
C ALA A 106 -11.57 10.34 20.16
N ILE A 107 -11.72 10.52 18.83
CA ILE A 107 -10.84 9.91 17.83
C ILE A 107 -9.41 10.45 17.95
N ALA A 108 -9.24 11.77 18.03
CA ALA A 108 -7.92 12.39 18.14
C ALA A 108 -7.19 11.95 19.41
N GLY A 109 -7.89 11.90 20.54
CA GLY A 109 -7.36 11.43 21.82
C GLY A 109 -6.98 9.95 21.78
N ALA A 110 -7.80 9.10 21.18
CA ALA A 110 -7.51 7.67 21.01
C ALA A 110 -6.25 7.46 20.15
N VAL A 111 -6.15 8.14 19.00
CA VAL A 111 -4.97 8.06 18.13
C VAL A 111 -3.72 8.56 18.85
N ALA A 112 -3.80 9.67 19.60
CA ALA A 112 -2.68 10.19 20.39
C ALA A 112 -2.22 9.20 21.48
N ALA A 113 -3.16 8.57 22.18
CA ALA A 113 -2.86 7.55 23.20
C ALA A 113 -2.20 6.31 22.57
N VAL A 114 -2.74 5.80 21.46
CA VAL A 114 -2.15 4.66 20.74
C VAL A 114 -0.76 5.01 20.18
N ARG A 115 -0.58 6.22 19.64
CA ARG A 115 0.72 6.74 19.21
C ARG A 115 1.72 6.76 20.36
N SER A 116 1.33 7.24 21.54
CA SER A 116 2.19 7.24 22.72
C SER A 116 2.51 5.84 23.25
N CYS A 117 1.57 4.90 23.13
CA CYS A 117 1.72 3.52 23.60
C CYS A 117 2.63 2.70 22.68
N LEU A 118 2.40 2.77 21.36
CA LEU A 118 3.16 2.00 20.38
C LEU A 118 4.51 2.64 20.05
N GLY A 119 4.55 3.96 19.86
CA GLY A 119 5.79 4.69 19.54
C GLY A 119 6.37 4.38 18.15
N THR A 120 5.56 3.86 17.22
CA THR A 120 6.03 3.31 15.94
C THR A 120 5.50 4.03 14.70
N PHE A 121 4.58 4.97 14.86
CA PHE A 121 3.99 5.73 13.75
C PHE A 121 3.76 7.18 14.17
N ARG A 122 3.54 8.03 13.17
CA ARG A 122 3.11 9.43 13.36
C ARG A 122 1.73 9.68 12.75
N PRO A 123 0.85 10.42 13.44
CA PRO A 123 -0.35 10.99 12.84
C PRO A 123 0.00 11.90 11.67
N ARG A 124 -0.94 12.06 10.73
CA ARG A 124 -0.76 12.92 9.55
C ARG A 124 -0.27 14.34 9.90
N ALA A 125 -0.80 14.92 10.98
CA ALA A 125 -0.43 16.27 11.43
C ALA A 125 1.03 16.41 11.89
N GLU A 126 1.71 15.31 12.22
CA GLU A 126 3.12 15.28 12.62
C GLU A 126 4.08 15.01 11.45
N LYS A 127 3.55 14.79 10.23
CA LYS A 127 4.32 14.45 9.03
C LYS A 127 4.51 15.64 8.11
N LYS A 128 5.66 15.71 7.44
CA LYS A 128 5.91 16.69 6.36
C LYS A 128 4.98 16.37 5.18
N LEU A 129 4.04 17.26 4.87
CA LEU A 129 3.24 17.21 3.65
C LEU A 129 4.16 17.38 2.44
N PRO A 130 4.13 16.48 1.44
CA PRO A 130 4.93 16.65 0.24
C PRO A 130 4.36 17.79 -0.60
N ALA A 131 5.23 18.60 -1.20
CA ALA A 131 4.82 19.82 -1.89
C ALA A 131 3.91 19.57 -3.12
N ILE A 132 3.79 18.33 -3.60
CA ILE A 132 2.88 17.95 -4.69
C ILE A 132 1.41 18.22 -4.36
N VAL A 133 1.01 18.24 -3.08
CA VAL A 133 -0.41 18.34 -2.66
C VAL A 133 -1.04 19.69 -3.00
N ASP A 134 -0.22 20.72 -3.23
CA ASP A 134 -0.67 22.07 -3.57
C ASP A 134 -0.90 22.26 -5.09
N TYR A 135 -0.73 21.20 -5.88
CA TYR A 135 -0.74 21.27 -7.33
C TYR A 135 -1.78 20.35 -7.95
N PHE A 136 -2.29 20.77 -9.11
CA PHE A 136 -2.92 19.85 -10.04
C PHE A 136 -1.85 18.99 -10.71
N GLY A 137 -2.07 17.67 -10.75
CA GLY A 137 -1.20 16.72 -11.42
C GLY A 137 -1.96 15.67 -12.19
N TRP A 138 -1.22 14.89 -12.97
CA TRP A 138 -1.77 13.87 -13.85
C TRP A 138 -1.12 12.51 -13.59
N CYS A 139 -1.94 11.47 -13.50
CA CYS A 139 -1.48 10.09 -13.42
C CYS A 139 -1.72 9.39 -14.76
N THR A 140 -0.73 8.68 -15.27
CA THR A 140 -0.78 8.08 -16.62
C THR A 140 -1.66 6.82 -16.70
N TRP A 141 -2.12 6.27 -15.56
CA TRP A 141 -2.83 4.99 -15.49
C TRP A 141 -4.07 4.93 -16.39
N ASP A 142 -5.06 5.81 -16.23
CA ASP A 142 -6.30 5.75 -17.03
C ASP A 142 -6.08 6.07 -18.52
N ALA A 143 -4.94 6.68 -18.86
CA ALA A 143 -4.60 7.02 -20.24
C ALA A 143 -3.96 5.85 -20.99
N PHE A 144 -3.15 5.02 -20.31
CA PHE A 144 -2.33 4.01 -20.98
C PHE A 144 -2.35 2.62 -20.34
N TYR A 145 -2.84 2.49 -19.11
CA TYR A 145 -2.60 1.31 -18.27
C TYR A 145 -1.12 0.95 -18.32
N GLN A 146 -0.78 -0.25 -18.80
CA GLN A 146 0.60 -0.75 -18.90
C GLN A 146 1.34 -0.33 -20.17
N ASP A 147 0.66 0.33 -21.11
CA ASP A 147 1.21 0.72 -22.43
C ASP A 147 1.83 2.11 -22.44
N VAL A 148 2.13 2.70 -21.27
CA VAL A 148 2.75 4.02 -21.16
C VAL A 148 4.12 4.05 -21.86
N THR A 149 4.40 5.12 -22.64
CA THR A 149 5.68 5.39 -23.30
C THR A 149 6.12 6.83 -23.04
N GLN A 150 7.39 7.15 -23.32
CA GLN A 150 7.86 8.53 -23.25
C GLN A 150 7.05 9.48 -24.14
N GLU A 151 6.77 9.09 -25.38
CA GLU A 151 6.00 9.89 -26.35
C GLU A 151 4.55 10.08 -25.89
N GLY A 152 3.95 9.03 -25.32
CA GLY A 152 2.59 9.09 -24.76
C GLY A 152 2.49 10.10 -23.62
N VAL A 153 3.46 10.11 -22.71
CA VAL A 153 3.51 11.08 -21.61
C VAL A 153 3.67 12.50 -22.16
N GLU A 154 4.62 12.74 -23.06
CA GLU A 154 4.82 14.07 -23.68
C GLU A 154 3.57 14.57 -24.42
N ALA A 155 2.88 13.70 -25.15
CA ALA A 155 1.65 14.02 -25.86
C ALA A 155 0.52 14.37 -24.87
N GLY A 156 0.39 13.63 -23.76
CA GLY A 156 -0.59 13.92 -22.72
C GLY A 156 -0.35 15.27 -22.03
N LEU A 157 0.92 15.57 -21.70
CA LEU A 157 1.31 16.86 -21.15
C LEU A 157 1.00 18.02 -22.11
N GLN A 158 1.29 17.83 -23.41
CA GLN A 158 0.96 18.81 -24.44
C GLN A 158 -0.56 19.03 -24.57
N SER A 159 -1.34 17.95 -24.55
CA SER A 159 -2.80 17.99 -24.65
C SER A 159 -3.42 18.74 -23.47
N LEU A 160 -3.01 18.42 -22.23
CA LEU A 160 -3.47 19.12 -21.02
C LEU A 160 -3.13 20.61 -21.05
N ALA A 161 -1.91 20.96 -21.48
CA ALA A 161 -1.51 22.36 -21.62
C ALA A 161 -2.34 23.09 -22.69
N ALA A 162 -2.56 22.47 -23.86
CA ALA A 162 -3.39 23.02 -24.93
C ALA A 162 -4.86 23.19 -24.51
N GLY A 163 -5.36 22.31 -23.63
CA GLY A 163 -6.69 22.39 -23.02
C GLY A 163 -6.81 23.42 -21.90
N GLY A 164 -5.74 24.15 -21.55
CA GLY A 164 -5.76 25.18 -20.51
C GLY A 164 -5.62 24.64 -19.08
N ALA A 165 -5.27 23.37 -18.91
CA ALA A 165 -5.07 22.72 -17.60
C ALA A 165 -3.66 22.09 -17.47
N PRO A 166 -2.57 22.88 -17.60
CA PRO A 166 -1.22 22.34 -17.54
C PRO A 166 -0.91 21.77 -16.13
N PRO A 167 -0.56 20.48 -16.00
CA PRO A 167 -0.21 19.90 -14.71
C PRO A 167 1.13 20.45 -14.20
N LYS A 168 1.30 20.45 -12.87
CA LYS A 168 2.61 20.76 -12.23
C LYS A 168 3.33 19.53 -11.70
N PHE A 169 2.70 18.37 -11.75
CA PHE A 169 3.39 17.11 -11.60
C PHE A 169 2.74 16.01 -12.44
N VAL A 170 3.52 14.96 -12.70
CA VAL A 170 3.04 13.73 -13.32
C VAL A 170 3.46 12.52 -12.49
N ILE A 171 2.58 11.52 -12.41
CA ILE A 171 2.90 10.18 -11.94
C ILE A 171 2.97 9.29 -13.17
N ILE A 172 4.17 8.82 -13.50
CA ILE A 172 4.38 7.76 -14.49
C ILE A 172 3.97 6.46 -13.79
N ASP A 173 2.73 6.05 -14.03
CA ASP A 173 2.13 4.85 -13.46
C ASP A 173 2.67 3.58 -14.12
N ASP A 174 2.09 2.43 -13.79
CA ASP A 174 2.53 1.11 -14.22
C ASP A 174 2.85 1.02 -15.73
N GLY A 175 3.84 0.18 -16.08
CA GLY A 175 4.23 -0.13 -17.45
C GLY A 175 5.61 0.40 -17.84
N TRP A 176 6.29 1.18 -17.00
CA TRP A 176 7.65 1.68 -17.29
C TRP A 176 8.77 0.71 -16.88
N GLN A 177 8.51 -0.20 -15.94
CA GLN A 177 9.52 -1.12 -15.38
C GLN A 177 9.87 -2.27 -16.34
N SER A 178 11.10 -2.77 -16.25
CA SER A 178 11.52 -4.01 -16.92
C SER A 178 10.92 -5.24 -16.24
N VAL A 179 10.03 -5.96 -16.94
CA VAL A 179 9.30 -7.10 -16.37
C VAL A 179 9.33 -8.32 -17.29
N GLY A 180 9.15 -9.49 -16.70
CA GLY A 180 9.02 -10.76 -17.40
C GLY A 180 8.17 -11.76 -16.62
N THR A 181 7.66 -12.77 -17.31
CA THR A 181 6.84 -13.84 -16.72
C THR A 181 7.69 -15.09 -16.47
N ASP A 182 7.24 -15.98 -15.59
CA ASP A 182 8.01 -17.17 -15.21
C ASP A 182 8.19 -18.19 -16.35
N LYS A 183 7.30 -18.15 -17.36
CA LYS A 183 7.37 -18.99 -18.56
C LYS A 183 7.81 -18.14 -19.76
N GLN A 184 8.86 -18.56 -20.45
CA GLN A 184 8.99 -18.23 -21.88
C GLN A 184 7.89 -18.98 -22.60
N SER A 185 6.83 -18.32 -23.08
CA SER A 185 6.02 -18.92 -24.13
C SER A 185 6.63 -18.49 -25.46
N PRO A 186 7.10 -19.42 -26.32
CA PRO A 186 7.40 -19.10 -27.71
C PRO A 186 6.17 -18.69 -28.52
N ASP A 187 4.96 -18.87 -28.00
CA ASP A 187 3.73 -18.60 -28.74
C ASP A 187 2.84 -17.63 -27.97
N LEU A 188 2.93 -16.34 -28.32
CA LEU A 188 1.95 -15.30 -27.96
C LEU A 188 0.74 -15.28 -28.92
N ASP A 189 0.66 -16.22 -29.87
CA ASP A 189 -0.45 -16.33 -30.83
C ASP A 189 -1.61 -17.22 -30.35
N SER A 190 -1.56 -17.77 -29.13
CA SER A 190 -2.69 -18.52 -28.58
C SER A 190 -3.63 -17.60 -27.81
N ALA A 191 -4.42 -16.85 -28.59
CA ALA A 191 -5.66 -16.28 -28.11
C ALA A 191 -6.56 -17.39 -27.52
N GLY A 192 -6.83 -17.29 -26.22
CA GLY A 192 -8.03 -17.89 -25.61
C GLY A 192 -8.04 -19.42 -25.44
N GLU A 193 -7.21 -19.96 -24.54
CA GLU A 193 -7.68 -21.11 -23.77
C GLU A 193 -8.53 -20.60 -22.60
N ALA A 194 -9.84 -20.79 -22.70
CA ALA A 194 -10.79 -20.47 -21.63
C ALA A 194 -10.40 -21.21 -20.33
N GLY A 195 -9.98 -20.46 -19.31
CA GLY A 195 -9.72 -20.98 -17.97
C GLY A 195 -8.29 -20.83 -17.42
N LYS A 196 -7.33 -20.31 -18.20
CA LYS A 196 -5.98 -20.00 -17.67
C LYS A 196 -5.90 -18.53 -17.24
N SER A 197 -5.54 -18.28 -15.98
CA SER A 197 -5.25 -16.92 -15.49
C SER A 197 -4.11 -16.30 -16.31
N PRO A 198 -4.15 -14.98 -16.58
CA PRO A 198 -3.07 -14.32 -17.30
C PRO A 198 -1.73 -14.52 -16.56
N PRO A 199 -0.60 -14.60 -17.28
CA PRO A 199 0.72 -14.64 -16.65
C PRO A 199 0.94 -13.45 -15.72
N LEU A 200 1.53 -13.70 -14.55
CA LEU A 200 1.86 -12.65 -13.59
C LEU A 200 3.27 -12.08 -13.88
N PRO A 201 3.37 -10.85 -14.40
CA PRO A 201 4.67 -10.21 -14.63
C PRO A 201 5.42 -9.93 -13.32
N ARG A 202 6.74 -10.05 -13.38
CA ARG A 202 7.68 -9.84 -12.26
C ARG A 202 8.81 -8.93 -12.70
N LEU A 203 9.32 -8.14 -11.76
CA LEU A 203 10.46 -7.25 -12.01
C LEU A 203 11.70 -8.06 -12.38
N THR A 204 12.35 -7.69 -13.48
CA THR A 204 13.58 -8.31 -13.98
C THR A 204 14.78 -7.35 -14.01
N GLY A 205 14.59 -6.11 -13.60
CA GLY A 205 15.67 -5.14 -13.48
C GLY A 205 15.24 -3.87 -12.76
N ILE A 206 16.20 -3.10 -12.28
CA ILE A 206 15.97 -1.80 -11.63
C ILE A 206 15.65 -0.70 -12.66
N LYS A 207 16.27 -0.78 -13.84
CA LYS A 207 16.09 0.21 -14.90
C LYS A 207 14.77 0.01 -15.64
N GLU A 208 14.29 1.10 -16.21
CA GLU A 208 13.15 1.15 -17.12
C GLU A 208 13.29 0.17 -18.29
N ASN A 209 12.15 -0.17 -18.90
CA ASN A 209 12.11 -1.00 -20.10
C ASN A 209 12.41 -0.20 -21.37
N SER A 210 12.40 -0.90 -22.51
CA SER A 210 12.72 -0.33 -23.82
C SER A 210 11.81 0.83 -24.26
N LYS A 211 10.62 1.02 -23.67
CA LYS A 211 9.73 2.14 -24.00
C LYS A 211 10.22 3.49 -23.48
N PHE A 212 11.23 3.48 -22.60
CA PHE A 212 11.82 4.65 -21.98
C PHE A 212 13.33 4.72 -22.20
N GLN A 213 13.90 3.84 -23.02
CA GLN A 213 15.32 3.85 -23.38
C GLN A 213 15.47 4.42 -24.78
N SER A 214 16.39 5.39 -24.92
CA SER A 214 16.74 5.99 -26.21
C SER A 214 18.26 5.96 -26.40
N GLY A 215 18.69 5.64 -27.62
CA GLY A 215 20.11 5.56 -28.02
C GLY A 215 20.62 4.12 -28.17
N ASP A 216 21.39 3.87 -29.23
CA ASP A 216 21.95 2.54 -29.55
C ASP A 216 23.21 2.19 -28.74
N ASP A 217 23.84 3.19 -28.11
CA ASP A 217 25.07 3.03 -27.33
C ASP A 217 24.76 3.01 -25.82
N PRO A 218 25.03 1.90 -25.11
CA PRO A 218 24.81 1.79 -23.66
C PRO A 218 25.52 2.86 -22.81
N ALA A 219 26.60 3.48 -23.32
CA ALA A 219 27.35 4.52 -22.60
C ALA A 219 26.70 5.91 -22.70
N THR A 220 25.84 6.13 -23.68
CA THR A 220 25.13 7.40 -23.93
C THR A 220 23.61 7.26 -23.94
N ALA A 221 23.11 6.03 -23.81
CA ALA A 221 21.69 5.73 -23.75
C ALA A 221 21.04 6.50 -22.60
N THR A 222 20.10 7.37 -22.94
CA THR A 222 19.34 8.14 -21.96
C THR A 222 18.03 7.42 -21.71
N GLY A 223 17.80 7.07 -20.44
CA GLY A 223 16.61 6.36 -19.98
C GLY A 223 15.46 7.33 -19.62
N ILE A 224 14.74 6.98 -18.57
CA ILE A 224 13.64 7.80 -18.00
C ILE A 224 14.06 9.25 -17.68
N GLU A 225 15.36 9.50 -17.47
CA GLU A 225 15.95 10.84 -17.30
C GLU A 225 15.58 11.81 -18.43
N THR A 226 15.55 11.36 -19.69
CA THR A 226 15.22 12.24 -20.82
C THR A 226 13.79 12.72 -20.74
N LEU A 227 12.85 11.84 -20.40
CA LEU A 227 11.46 12.21 -20.16
C LEU A 227 11.34 13.17 -18.97
N VAL A 228 12.01 12.88 -17.85
CA VAL A 228 11.98 13.73 -16.65
C VAL A 228 12.48 15.14 -16.96
N ARG A 229 13.61 15.25 -17.67
CA ARG A 229 14.16 16.53 -18.11
C ARG A 229 13.19 17.27 -19.03
N ALA A 230 12.64 16.59 -20.04
CA ALA A 230 11.66 17.19 -20.94
C ALA A 230 10.42 17.68 -20.18
N ALA A 231 9.86 16.86 -19.28
CA ALA A 231 8.73 17.22 -18.44
C ALA A 231 8.99 18.52 -17.63
N LYS A 232 10.16 18.64 -17.02
CA LYS A 232 10.52 19.81 -16.20
C LYS A 232 10.84 21.04 -17.06
N GLU A 233 11.69 20.90 -18.06
CA GLU A 233 12.21 22.04 -18.84
C GLU A 233 11.23 22.54 -19.91
N LYS A 234 10.58 21.63 -20.65
CA LYS A 234 9.70 21.96 -21.78
C LYS A 234 8.26 22.18 -21.34
N TYR A 235 7.78 21.40 -20.37
CA TYR A 235 6.38 21.44 -19.93
C TYR A 235 6.18 22.13 -18.57
N GLY A 236 7.27 22.54 -17.91
CA GLY A 236 7.23 23.32 -16.67
C GLY A 236 6.66 22.55 -15.48
N LEU A 237 6.82 21.22 -15.46
CA LEU A 237 6.50 20.40 -14.30
C LEU A 237 7.47 20.70 -13.16
N LYS A 238 6.95 20.72 -11.94
CA LYS A 238 7.73 20.84 -10.71
C LYS A 238 8.19 19.48 -10.20
N TYR A 239 7.36 18.46 -10.36
CA TYR A 239 7.64 17.12 -9.84
C TYR A 239 7.32 16.03 -10.85
N VAL A 240 8.13 14.98 -10.87
CA VAL A 240 7.88 13.73 -11.58
C VAL A 240 7.96 12.60 -10.58
N TYR A 241 6.87 11.83 -10.45
CA TYR A 241 6.81 10.65 -9.61
C TYR A 241 6.72 9.41 -10.48
N VAL A 242 7.18 8.27 -9.99
CA VAL A 242 7.03 6.98 -10.69
C VAL A 242 6.39 5.93 -9.79
N TRP A 243 5.64 5.03 -10.41
CA TRP A 243 4.96 3.95 -9.71
C TRP A 243 5.85 2.73 -9.52
N HIS A 244 5.73 2.02 -8.40
CA HIS A 244 6.14 0.62 -8.29
C HIS A 244 5.29 -0.11 -7.23
N ALA A 245 5.19 -1.43 -7.30
CA ALA A 245 4.58 -2.21 -6.21
C ALA A 245 5.55 -2.34 -5.02
N ILE A 246 5.02 -2.57 -3.82
CA ILE A 246 5.84 -2.78 -2.60
C ILE A 246 6.83 -3.94 -2.76
N THR A 247 6.46 -5.00 -3.49
CA THR A 247 7.32 -6.16 -3.74
C THR A 247 8.19 -6.00 -5.00
N GLY A 248 8.18 -4.82 -5.64
CA GLY A 248 8.96 -4.48 -6.83
C GLY A 248 8.11 -4.31 -8.09
N TYR A 249 7.21 -5.26 -8.35
CA TYR A 249 6.16 -5.20 -9.38
C TYR A 249 4.96 -6.06 -8.92
N TRP A 250 3.88 -6.17 -9.70
CA TRP A 250 2.69 -6.97 -9.33
C TRP A 250 3.04 -8.37 -8.82
N GLY A 251 3.90 -9.09 -9.54
CA GLY A 251 4.40 -10.41 -9.14
C GLY A 251 5.68 -10.40 -8.31
N GLY A 252 6.11 -9.26 -7.79
CA GLY A 252 7.36 -9.11 -7.07
C GLY A 252 8.61 -9.15 -7.96
N VAL A 253 9.78 -9.36 -7.35
CA VAL A 253 11.08 -9.47 -8.04
C VAL A 253 11.31 -10.90 -8.50
N ARG A 254 11.55 -11.13 -9.79
CA ARG A 254 11.74 -12.48 -10.33
C ARG A 254 13.00 -13.15 -9.72
N PRO A 255 12.88 -14.34 -9.12
CA PRO A 255 14.05 -15.09 -8.65
C PRO A 255 14.96 -15.54 -9.79
N GLY A 256 16.27 -15.59 -9.55
CA GLY A 256 17.26 -16.13 -10.49
C GLY A 256 17.58 -15.25 -11.69
N VAL A 257 17.17 -13.97 -11.68
CA VAL A 257 17.55 -13.01 -12.73
C VAL A 257 18.99 -12.55 -12.51
N ALA A 258 19.79 -12.60 -13.59
CA ALA A 258 21.16 -12.14 -13.59
C ALA A 258 21.26 -10.66 -13.19
N GLY A 259 22.12 -10.34 -12.23
CA GLY A 259 22.28 -8.99 -11.69
C GLY A 259 21.30 -8.60 -10.58
N MET A 260 20.37 -9.49 -10.20
CA MET A 260 19.43 -9.29 -9.09
C MET A 260 19.64 -10.27 -7.93
N GLU A 261 20.70 -11.10 -7.97
CA GLU A 261 20.98 -12.14 -6.98
C GLU A 261 21.16 -11.57 -5.57
N ALA A 262 21.71 -10.37 -5.48
CA ALA A 262 21.92 -9.64 -4.23
C ALA A 262 20.63 -9.41 -3.44
N TYR A 263 19.47 -9.33 -4.11
CA TYR A 263 18.18 -9.15 -3.46
C TYR A 263 17.60 -10.44 -2.87
N ARG A 264 18.19 -11.59 -3.22
CA ARG A 264 17.83 -12.91 -2.67
C ARG A 264 16.33 -13.18 -2.78
N SER A 265 15.71 -12.79 -3.89
CA SER A 265 14.27 -12.99 -4.10
C SER A 265 13.93 -14.47 -4.13
N SER A 266 12.80 -14.84 -3.51
CA SER A 266 12.28 -16.20 -3.49
C SER A 266 10.77 -16.21 -3.70
N MET A 267 10.25 -17.26 -4.32
CA MET A 267 8.80 -17.39 -4.52
C MET A 267 8.10 -17.65 -3.18
N GLN A 268 7.08 -16.83 -2.91
CA GLN A 268 6.20 -16.93 -1.75
C GLN A 268 4.74 -16.90 -2.21
N PHE A 269 3.87 -17.64 -1.53
CA PHE A 269 2.46 -17.76 -1.89
C PHE A 269 1.58 -17.11 -0.83
N PRO A 270 0.75 -16.12 -1.21
CA PRO A 270 -0.20 -15.48 -0.31
C PRO A 270 -1.04 -16.45 0.50
N LYS A 271 -1.09 -16.24 1.82
CA LYS A 271 -2.06 -16.84 2.74
C LYS A 271 -3.11 -15.80 3.11
N ILE A 272 -4.28 -15.89 2.47
CA ILE A 272 -5.39 -14.96 2.70
C ILE A 272 -6.03 -15.27 4.06
N SER A 273 -6.19 -14.25 4.91
CA SER A 273 -6.84 -14.42 6.21
C SER A 273 -8.34 -14.72 6.05
N PRO A 274 -8.97 -15.44 7.00
CA PRO A 274 -10.41 -15.67 6.97
C PRO A 274 -11.21 -14.37 6.87
N GLY A 275 -10.82 -13.33 7.62
CA GLY A 275 -11.51 -12.04 7.61
C GLY A 275 -11.47 -11.35 6.25
N VAL A 276 -10.31 -11.34 5.57
CA VAL A 276 -10.20 -10.79 4.20
C VAL A 276 -11.01 -11.63 3.23
N ALA A 277 -10.94 -12.96 3.35
CA ALA A 277 -11.66 -13.86 2.46
C ALA A 277 -13.18 -13.80 2.60
N GLU A 278 -13.70 -13.37 3.73
CA GLU A 278 -15.13 -13.11 3.92
C GLU A 278 -15.59 -11.91 3.09
N ASN A 279 -14.81 -10.83 3.12
CA ASN A 279 -15.12 -9.60 2.39
C ASN A 279 -14.74 -9.66 0.90
N GLU A 280 -13.68 -10.39 0.54
CA GLU A 280 -13.19 -10.54 -0.82
C GLU A 280 -12.81 -12.01 -1.15
N PRO A 281 -13.80 -12.91 -1.32
CA PRO A 281 -13.56 -14.34 -1.52
C PRO A 281 -12.65 -14.67 -2.71
N ASN A 282 -12.71 -13.85 -3.76
CA ASN A 282 -11.94 -14.02 -4.99
C ASN A 282 -10.42 -13.96 -4.76
N MET A 283 -9.95 -13.35 -3.66
CA MET A 283 -8.52 -13.31 -3.34
C MET A 283 -7.91 -14.70 -3.16
N LYS A 284 -8.71 -15.72 -2.79
CA LYS A 284 -8.23 -17.12 -2.69
C LYS A 284 -7.83 -17.72 -4.04
N THR A 285 -8.43 -17.22 -5.11
CA THR A 285 -8.21 -17.69 -6.49
C THR A 285 -7.59 -16.60 -7.37
N ASP A 286 -7.15 -15.50 -6.77
CA ASP A 286 -6.52 -14.40 -7.48
C ASP A 286 -5.17 -14.82 -8.07
N VAL A 287 -4.76 -14.19 -9.16
CA VAL A 287 -3.51 -14.50 -9.86
C VAL A 287 -2.28 -14.36 -8.94
N LEU A 288 -2.29 -13.39 -8.02
CA LEU A 288 -1.23 -13.20 -7.02
C LEU A 288 -1.12 -14.39 -6.08
N THR A 289 -2.27 -14.93 -5.66
CA THR A 289 -2.37 -16.10 -4.77
C THR A 289 -1.95 -17.38 -5.49
N LEU A 290 -2.43 -17.58 -6.72
CA LEU A 290 -2.20 -18.80 -7.49
C LEU A 290 -0.78 -18.89 -8.06
N GLN A 291 -0.21 -17.78 -8.53
CA GLN A 291 1.13 -17.75 -9.14
C GLN A 291 2.23 -17.32 -8.16
N GLY A 292 1.88 -16.82 -6.98
CA GLY A 292 2.82 -16.36 -5.98
C GLY A 292 3.55 -15.08 -6.36
N LEU A 293 4.33 -14.54 -5.43
CA LEU A 293 5.15 -13.35 -5.60
C LEU A 293 6.62 -13.68 -5.34
N GLY A 294 7.51 -13.09 -6.13
CA GLY A 294 8.93 -13.07 -5.85
C GLY A 294 9.24 -12.07 -4.74
N LEU A 295 9.33 -12.55 -3.50
CA LEU A 295 9.57 -11.72 -2.33
C LEU A 295 11.07 -11.51 -2.15
N VAL A 296 11.51 -10.25 -2.20
CA VAL A 296 12.88 -9.85 -1.81
C VAL A 296 13.10 -10.23 -0.35
N HIS A 297 14.23 -10.87 -0.05
CA HIS A 297 14.48 -11.32 1.32
C HIS A 297 14.49 -10.12 2.29
N PRO A 298 13.88 -10.19 3.49
CA PRO A 298 13.80 -9.05 4.42
C PRO A 298 15.15 -8.40 4.77
N GLN A 299 16.24 -9.19 4.78
CA GLN A 299 17.60 -8.67 5.01
C GLN A 299 18.20 -7.92 3.81
N ALA A 300 17.62 -8.04 2.62
CA ALA A 300 18.09 -7.43 1.38
C ALA A 300 17.15 -6.33 0.85
N VAL A 301 15.95 -6.16 1.44
CA VAL A 301 14.93 -5.22 0.95
C VAL A 301 15.37 -3.76 1.07
N HIS A 302 16.14 -3.40 2.10
CA HIS A 302 16.74 -2.06 2.20
C HIS A 302 17.66 -1.77 1.01
N ARG A 303 18.51 -2.73 0.64
CA ARG A 303 19.39 -2.57 -0.52
C ARG A 303 18.60 -2.44 -1.81
N PHE A 304 17.53 -3.23 -1.97
CA PHE A 304 16.66 -3.17 -3.14
C PHE A 304 16.01 -1.79 -3.31
N TYR A 305 15.36 -1.25 -2.28
CA TYR A 305 14.76 0.07 -2.38
C TYR A 305 15.80 1.17 -2.56
N ASP A 306 16.91 1.12 -1.82
CA ASP A 306 17.95 2.14 -1.94
C ASP A 306 18.55 2.20 -3.35
N GLU A 307 18.85 1.06 -3.97
CA GLU A 307 19.34 1.02 -5.35
C GLU A 307 18.27 1.47 -6.36
N LEU A 308 17.00 1.08 -6.17
CA LEU A 308 15.89 1.52 -7.03
C LEU A 308 15.67 3.03 -6.95
N HIS A 309 15.56 3.58 -5.74
CA HIS A 309 15.26 4.99 -5.53
C HIS A 309 16.46 5.88 -5.81
N ALA A 310 17.70 5.42 -5.55
CA ALA A 310 18.89 6.16 -5.95
C ALA A 310 19.00 6.28 -7.48
N TYR A 311 18.67 5.20 -8.21
CA TYR A 311 18.61 5.24 -9.67
C TYR A 311 17.58 6.28 -10.17
N LEU A 312 16.37 6.26 -9.61
CA LEU A 312 15.29 7.19 -9.97
C LEU A 312 15.64 8.65 -9.61
N ALA A 313 16.16 8.88 -8.41
CA ALA A 313 16.59 10.21 -7.98
C ALA A 313 17.72 10.76 -8.85
N ALA A 314 18.68 9.91 -9.26
CA ALA A 314 19.73 10.30 -10.20
C ALA A 314 19.18 10.68 -11.59
N ALA A 315 18.09 10.05 -12.03
CA ALA A 315 17.35 10.42 -13.23
C ALA A 315 16.45 11.67 -13.05
N GLY A 316 16.48 12.31 -11.88
CA GLY A 316 15.73 13.51 -11.56
C GLY A 316 14.28 13.29 -11.12
N VAL A 317 13.87 12.05 -10.85
CA VAL A 317 12.55 11.73 -10.27
C VAL A 317 12.48 12.26 -8.83
N ASP A 318 11.35 12.87 -8.47
CA ASP A 318 11.17 13.57 -7.19
C ASP A 318 10.46 12.73 -6.12
N GLY A 319 9.86 11.61 -6.52
CA GLY A 319 9.17 10.72 -5.59
C GLY A 319 8.58 9.47 -6.24
N VAL A 320 7.89 8.68 -5.43
CA VAL A 320 7.30 7.40 -5.85
C VAL A 320 5.84 7.26 -5.44
N LYS A 321 5.05 6.56 -6.24
CA LYS A 321 3.76 5.99 -5.84
C LYS A 321 3.97 4.50 -5.57
N VAL A 322 3.73 4.05 -4.34
CA VAL A 322 3.98 2.65 -3.95
C VAL A 322 2.66 1.92 -3.73
N ASP A 323 2.38 0.97 -4.60
CA ASP A 323 1.13 0.19 -4.61
C ASP A 323 1.29 -1.19 -3.96
N VAL A 324 0.17 -1.92 -3.89
CA VAL A 324 0.09 -3.33 -3.48
C VAL A 324 0.61 -3.56 -2.05
N GLN A 325 0.64 -2.52 -1.21
CA GLN A 325 1.30 -2.57 0.10
C GLN A 325 0.70 -3.62 1.03
N CYS A 326 -0.63 -3.76 1.03
CA CYS A 326 -1.30 -4.74 1.88
C CYS A 326 -0.88 -6.19 1.60
N VAL A 327 -0.31 -6.53 0.43
CA VAL A 327 0.03 -7.93 0.11
C VAL A 327 1.01 -8.56 1.09
N LEU A 328 1.87 -7.74 1.72
CA LEU A 328 2.84 -8.20 2.72
C LEU A 328 2.18 -8.96 3.87
N GLU A 329 0.93 -8.62 4.17
CA GLU A 329 0.18 -9.25 5.26
C GLU A 329 -0.09 -10.74 5.03
N THR A 330 0.01 -11.19 3.77
CA THR A 330 -0.26 -12.56 3.32
C THR A 330 1.03 -13.38 3.14
N LEU A 331 2.19 -12.71 3.21
CA LEU A 331 3.50 -13.28 2.89
C LEU A 331 4.36 -13.50 4.15
N GLY A 332 3.80 -13.32 5.35
CA GLY A 332 4.54 -13.39 6.61
C GLY A 332 5.04 -14.77 7.03
N ALA A 333 4.55 -15.84 6.39
CA ALA A 333 4.93 -17.21 6.71
C ALA A 333 6.44 -17.44 6.50
N GLY A 334 7.13 -17.93 7.53
CA GLY A 334 8.59 -18.11 7.49
C GLY A 334 9.40 -16.82 7.67
N HIS A 335 8.74 -15.69 7.90
CA HIS A 335 9.36 -14.38 8.10
C HIS A 335 8.99 -13.72 9.46
N GLY A 336 8.52 -14.53 10.41
CA GLY A 336 8.15 -14.08 11.75
C GLY A 336 6.75 -13.47 11.85
N GLY A 337 5.89 -13.74 10.85
CA GLY A 337 4.53 -13.24 10.80
C GLY A 337 4.37 -11.94 10.00
N ARG A 338 3.11 -11.61 9.75
CA ARG A 338 2.66 -10.51 8.90
C ARG A 338 3.15 -9.15 9.37
N VAL A 339 3.08 -8.90 10.68
CA VAL A 339 3.48 -7.62 11.28
C VAL A 339 4.98 -7.42 11.16
N GLN A 340 5.75 -8.47 11.44
CA GLN A 340 7.21 -8.45 11.35
C GLN A 340 7.68 -8.17 9.91
N LEU A 341 7.14 -8.91 8.93
CA LEU A 341 7.48 -8.69 7.52
C LEU A 341 7.12 -7.28 7.05
N THR A 342 5.89 -6.83 7.36
CA THR A 342 5.38 -5.51 6.98
C THR A 342 6.24 -4.40 7.56
N ARG A 343 6.64 -4.53 8.83
CA ARG A 343 7.54 -3.58 9.49
C ARG A 343 8.90 -3.47 8.80
N GLU A 344 9.54 -4.58 8.48
CA GLU A 344 10.88 -4.55 7.86
C GLU A 344 10.82 -3.91 6.46
N TYR A 345 9.78 -4.22 5.67
CA TYR A 345 9.56 -3.60 4.37
C TYR A 345 9.30 -2.08 4.48
N HIS A 346 8.42 -1.65 5.39
CA HIS A 346 8.13 -0.22 5.55
C HIS A 346 9.31 0.58 6.10
N ARG A 347 10.09 0.01 7.03
CA ARG A 347 11.33 0.67 7.50
C ARG A 347 12.35 0.85 6.38
N ALA A 348 12.52 -0.17 5.54
CA ALA A 348 13.40 -0.09 4.38
C ALA A 348 12.90 0.93 3.35
N LEU A 349 11.58 0.98 3.12
CA LEU A 349 10.95 1.95 2.22
C LEU A 349 11.13 3.38 2.73
N ASP A 350 10.77 3.64 4.00
CA ASP A 350 10.92 4.95 4.64
C ASP A 350 12.38 5.41 4.63
N ALA A 351 13.33 4.52 4.96
CA ALA A 351 14.76 4.85 4.92
C ALA A 351 15.23 5.23 3.50
N SER A 352 14.78 4.50 2.48
CA SER A 352 15.12 4.79 1.09
C SER A 352 14.51 6.11 0.61
N VAL A 353 13.25 6.38 0.93
CA VAL A 353 12.57 7.63 0.58
C VAL A 353 13.23 8.82 1.24
N ALA A 354 13.52 8.74 2.55
CA ALA A 354 14.19 9.82 3.28
C ALA A 354 15.58 10.15 2.71
N LYS A 355 16.30 9.12 2.23
CA LYS A 355 17.63 9.30 1.65
C LYS A 355 17.59 9.91 0.24
N ASN A 356 16.65 9.46 -0.59
CA ASN A 356 16.69 9.74 -2.03
C ASN A 356 15.73 10.87 -2.48
N PHE A 357 14.68 11.17 -1.70
CA PHE A 357 13.66 12.17 -2.06
C PHE A 357 13.52 13.25 -0.95
N PRO A 358 14.21 14.40 -1.08
CA PRO A 358 14.28 15.45 -0.03
C PRO A 358 12.92 15.99 0.46
N ASP A 359 11.89 15.90 -0.38
CA ASP A 359 10.53 16.35 -0.07
C ASP A 359 9.61 15.27 0.49
N ASN A 360 10.17 14.16 0.97
CA ASN A 360 9.40 13.01 1.45
C ASN A 360 8.45 12.53 0.34
N GLY A 361 9.01 12.39 -0.87
CA GLY A 361 8.28 12.13 -2.10
C GLY A 361 7.74 10.72 -2.17
N ILE A 362 6.64 10.44 -1.46
CA ILE A 362 5.96 9.16 -1.51
C ILE A 362 4.44 9.32 -1.45
N ILE A 363 3.74 8.52 -2.25
CA ILE A 363 2.31 8.27 -2.14
C ILE A 363 2.12 6.80 -1.78
N ALA A 364 1.53 6.53 -0.61
CA ALA A 364 1.16 5.16 -0.23
C ALA A 364 -0.23 4.79 -0.76
N CYS A 365 -0.31 3.68 -1.48
CA CYS A 365 -1.52 3.23 -2.16
C CYS A 365 -1.75 1.73 -1.95
N MET A 366 -3.01 1.30 -1.97
CA MET A 366 -3.43 -0.08 -1.64
C MET A 366 -2.89 -0.54 -0.28
N SER A 367 -3.02 0.33 0.72
CA SER A 367 -2.24 0.29 1.96
C SER A 367 -3.06 0.45 3.23
N HIS A 368 -4.36 0.15 3.16
CA HIS A 368 -5.30 0.40 4.26
C HIS A 368 -5.29 -0.70 5.33
N ASN A 369 -4.23 -1.48 5.51
CA ASN A 369 -4.15 -2.44 6.61
C ASN A 369 -3.47 -1.81 7.84
N THR A 370 -3.91 -2.18 9.03
CA THR A 370 -3.26 -1.72 10.28
C THR A 370 -1.88 -2.32 10.47
N ASP A 371 -1.57 -3.41 9.77
CA ASP A 371 -0.21 -3.95 9.67
C ASP A 371 0.78 -2.92 9.17
N ALA A 372 0.39 -2.00 8.27
CA ALA A 372 1.24 -0.92 7.75
C ALA A 372 1.01 0.43 8.45
N LEU A 373 -0.25 0.79 8.72
CA LEU A 373 -0.60 2.11 9.31
C LEU A 373 0.13 2.40 10.63
N TYR A 374 0.35 1.38 11.46
CA TYR A 374 1.09 1.51 12.72
C TYR A 374 2.62 1.53 12.58
N TRP A 375 3.16 1.58 11.36
CA TRP A 375 4.60 1.79 11.09
C TRP A 375 4.91 3.01 10.23
N TYR A 376 3.91 3.78 9.80
CA TYR A 376 4.16 4.96 8.98
C TYR A 376 4.75 6.10 9.82
N ASP A 377 6.08 6.24 9.79
CA ASP A 377 6.80 7.32 10.47
C ASP A 377 6.87 8.57 9.58
N ILE A 378 7.39 8.42 8.35
CA ILE A 378 7.47 9.51 7.38
C ILE A 378 6.46 9.39 6.24
N THR A 379 6.10 8.16 5.85
CA THR A 379 5.21 7.93 4.72
C THR A 379 3.83 8.54 4.96
N GLN A 380 3.37 9.30 3.96
CA GLN A 380 2.00 9.80 3.91
C GLN A 380 1.13 8.88 3.06
N SER A 381 -0.01 8.52 3.63
CA SER A 381 -1.14 8.01 2.87
C SER A 381 -1.99 9.22 2.52
N LEU A 382 -2.17 9.46 1.22
CA LEU A 382 -3.07 10.48 0.68
C LEU A 382 -4.40 9.78 0.37
N HIS A 383 -5.10 9.33 1.42
CA HIS A 383 -6.43 8.72 1.31
C HIS A 383 -7.51 9.67 1.76
#